data_AF-A0A1H8X9L7-F1
#
_entry.id   AF-A0A1H8X9L7-F1
#
_cell.length_a   1.000
_cell.length_b   1.000
_cell.length_c   1.000
_cell.angle_alpha   90.00
_cell.angle_beta   90.00
_cell.angle_gamma   90.00
#
_symmetry.space_group_name_H-M   'P 1'
#
loop_
_entity.id
_entity.type
_entity.pdbx_description
1 polymer ?
#
loop_
_entity_poly.entity_id
_entity_poly.type
_entity_poly.pdbx_seq_one_letter_code
_entity_poly.pdbx_strand_id
1 'polypeptide(L)'
;MKKFALLLTVLPSLLLSVFNAKAQFTSGGIKKADSLFFAQNWTGAQKQYRLVLADTSHNGLAWNRLGFCEYNLGNYQAAIGAYQKALMGKPAAPLKAIVYSRRAKVYALQGKIAISVNDLDSATAYGYSNLAEMDTLNDFGSLRNNPGFKQIRQKVYFTLNPCMANAQARQFDFWVGEWNVYPTGTNTLAGHSLVQMVSGGCALLENWEATNGSSSGKSLNFIDEANGKWKQTWVGNYANGIQEFVNGQYADGAMRFTFTTTDAQGHPLTGRFIFYNLGADKVRQFNETSADGGKTWVTAYDFTYIRIKKGKM
;
A
#
# COMPACT_ATOMS: atom_id res chain seq x y z
N MET A 1 -30.70 -81.34 0.45
CA MET A 1 -29.62 -81.46 1.47
C MET A 1 -28.31 -80.95 0.90
N LYS A 2 -27.85 -79.77 1.34
CA LYS A 2 -26.45 -79.44 1.69
C LYS A 2 -26.38 -77.95 2.01
N LYS A 3 -26.13 -77.66 3.29
CA LYS A 3 -25.88 -76.33 3.85
C LYS A 3 -24.49 -75.87 3.41
N PHE A 4 -24.35 -74.64 2.92
CA PHE A 4 -23.06 -73.95 2.90
C PHE A 4 -23.15 -72.77 3.88
N ALA A 5 -22.33 -72.84 4.92
CA ALA A 5 -22.22 -71.82 5.95
C ALA A 5 -21.45 -70.61 5.42
N LEU A 6 -22.05 -69.43 5.56
CA LEU A 6 -21.45 -68.14 5.26
C LEU A 6 -20.49 -67.77 6.41
N LEU A 7 -19.18 -67.86 6.18
CA LEU A 7 -18.18 -67.30 7.10
C LEU A 7 -18.16 -65.78 6.89
N LEU A 8 -18.80 -65.03 7.81
CA LEU A 8 -18.71 -63.58 7.87
C LEU A 8 -17.33 -63.21 8.47
N THR A 9 -16.33 -62.97 7.63
CA THR A 9 -15.06 -62.40 8.09
C THR A 9 -15.25 -60.91 8.40
N VAL A 10 -15.47 -60.61 9.68
CA VAL A 10 -15.44 -59.24 10.22
C VAL A 10 -13.97 -58.80 10.26
N LEU A 11 -13.49 -58.10 9.24
CA LEU A 11 -12.22 -57.35 9.29
C LEU A 11 -12.25 -56.12 8.37
N PRO A 12 -12.81 -55.00 8.87
CA PRO A 12 -12.24 -53.68 8.54
C PRO A 12 -12.01 -52.78 9.78
N SER A 13 -12.29 -53.21 11.01
CA SER A 13 -12.31 -52.34 12.19
C SER A 13 -10.95 -52.00 12.81
N LEU A 14 -9.91 -52.82 12.62
CA LEU A 14 -8.56 -52.54 13.17
C LEU A 14 -7.78 -51.48 12.37
N LEU A 15 -7.95 -51.41 11.05
CA LEU A 15 -7.22 -50.43 10.23
C LEU A 15 -7.73 -49.01 10.52
N LEU A 16 -9.05 -48.82 10.59
CA LEU A 16 -9.68 -47.53 10.89
C LEU A 16 -9.29 -46.97 12.28
N SER A 17 -9.12 -47.81 13.30
CA SER A 17 -8.74 -47.36 14.65
C SER A 17 -7.28 -46.89 14.73
N VAL A 18 -6.36 -47.57 14.03
CA VAL A 18 -4.93 -47.19 13.97
C VAL A 18 -4.72 -45.89 13.20
N PHE A 19 -5.45 -45.68 12.10
CA PHE A 19 -5.41 -44.40 11.36
C PHE A 19 -5.91 -43.23 12.23
N ASN A 20 -7.00 -43.42 12.98
CA ASN A 20 -7.52 -42.41 13.90
C ASN A 20 -6.53 -42.10 15.04
N ALA A 21 -5.90 -43.11 15.64
CA ALA A 21 -4.90 -42.90 16.70
C ALA A 21 -3.67 -42.11 16.20
N LYS A 22 -3.17 -42.42 14.99
CA LYS A 22 -2.03 -41.70 14.39
C LYS A 22 -2.37 -40.25 14.04
N ALA A 23 -3.58 -40.01 13.51
CA ALA A 23 -4.06 -38.66 13.22
C ALA A 23 -4.26 -37.83 14.50
N GLN A 24 -4.80 -38.45 15.57
CA GLN A 24 -4.98 -37.81 16.87
C GLN A 24 -3.65 -37.51 17.57
N PHE A 25 -2.68 -38.43 17.50
CA PHE A 25 -1.32 -38.22 18.00
C PHE A 25 -0.63 -37.06 17.27
N THR A 26 -0.70 -37.05 15.94
CA THR A 26 -0.12 -35.99 15.11
C THR A 26 -0.74 -34.63 15.42
N SER A 27 -2.07 -34.54 15.48
CA SER A 27 -2.77 -33.29 15.78
C SER A 27 -2.49 -32.78 17.20
N GLY A 28 -2.45 -33.65 18.21
CA GLY A 28 -2.09 -33.29 19.58
C GLY A 28 -0.65 -32.80 19.69
N GLY A 29 0.28 -33.46 19.01
CA GLY A 29 1.69 -33.07 18.98
C GLY A 29 1.93 -31.74 18.25
N ILE A 30 1.20 -31.47 17.16
CA ILE A 30 1.25 -30.15 16.47
C ILE A 30 0.76 -29.03 17.40
N LYS A 31 -0.33 -29.22 18.14
CA LYS A 31 -0.82 -28.20 19.10
C LYS A 31 0.22 -27.87 20.17
N LYS A 32 0.93 -28.89 20.67
CA LYS A 32 2.03 -28.70 21.64
C LYS A 32 3.21 -27.94 21.02
N ALA A 33 3.60 -28.29 19.78
CA ALA A 33 4.65 -27.58 19.06
C ALA A 33 4.28 -26.11 18.80
N ASP A 34 3.03 -25.85 18.41
CA ASP A 34 2.49 -24.51 18.20
C ASP A 34 2.50 -23.67 19.48
N SER A 35 2.11 -24.25 20.63
CA SER A 35 2.18 -23.57 21.93
C SER A 35 3.61 -23.11 22.26
N LEU A 36 4.60 -23.99 22.07
CA LEU A 36 6.02 -23.66 22.27
C LEU A 36 6.51 -22.61 21.28
N PHE A 37 6.03 -22.67 20.02
CA PHE A 37 6.35 -21.69 18.98
C PHE A 37 5.86 -20.29 19.36
N PHE A 38 4.61 -20.17 19.81
CA PHE A 38 4.04 -18.89 20.25
C PHE A 38 4.67 -18.37 21.54
N ALA A 39 5.17 -19.26 22.40
CA ALA A 39 5.98 -18.92 23.55
C ALA A 39 7.45 -18.57 23.21
N GLN A 40 7.82 -18.53 21.91
CA GLN A 40 9.18 -18.28 21.42
C GLN A 40 10.24 -19.27 21.95
N ASN A 41 9.81 -20.42 22.45
CA ASN A 41 10.71 -21.50 22.84
C ASN A 41 11.12 -22.29 21.58
N TRP A 42 12.03 -21.71 20.80
CA TRP A 42 12.42 -22.25 19.49
C TRP A 42 12.97 -23.68 19.59
N THR A 43 13.83 -23.96 20.57
CA THR A 43 14.40 -25.29 20.82
C THR A 43 13.31 -26.32 21.14
N GLY A 44 12.38 -25.97 22.03
CA GLY A 44 11.26 -26.83 22.39
C GLY A 44 10.33 -27.08 21.21
N ALA A 45 9.95 -26.02 20.50
CA ALA A 45 9.06 -26.08 19.33
C ALA A 45 9.69 -26.92 18.21
N GLN A 46 10.95 -26.67 17.88
CA GLN A 46 11.72 -27.44 16.89
C GLN A 46 11.70 -28.93 17.21
N LYS A 47 12.02 -29.30 18.47
CA LYS A 47 11.99 -30.69 18.92
C LYS A 47 10.60 -31.31 18.71
N GLN A 48 9.54 -30.62 19.10
CA GLN A 48 8.18 -31.15 18.94
C GLN A 48 7.77 -31.25 17.46
N TYR A 49 8.04 -30.25 16.62
CA TYR A 49 7.73 -30.32 15.19
C TYR A 49 8.46 -31.47 14.50
N ARG A 50 9.76 -31.67 14.77
CA ARG A 50 10.54 -32.78 14.18
C ARG A 50 10.03 -34.17 14.61
N LEU A 51 9.40 -34.29 15.77
CA LEU A 51 8.81 -35.55 16.23
C LEU A 51 7.52 -35.92 15.47
N VAL A 52 6.76 -34.92 15.01
CA VAL A 52 5.40 -35.12 14.47
C VAL A 52 5.33 -34.94 12.96
N LEU A 53 6.31 -34.27 12.36
CA LEU A 53 6.42 -34.09 10.91
C LEU A 53 7.30 -35.19 10.30
N ALA A 54 6.72 -35.93 9.35
CA ALA A 54 7.45 -36.82 8.46
C ALA A 54 7.54 -36.18 7.07
N ASP A 55 8.45 -36.65 6.21
CA ASP A 55 8.63 -36.10 4.85
C ASP A 55 7.36 -36.19 3.99
N THR A 56 6.45 -37.11 4.32
CA THR A 56 5.13 -37.28 3.68
C THR A 56 4.04 -36.38 4.28
N SER A 57 4.35 -35.57 5.30
CA SER A 57 3.39 -34.68 5.96
C SER A 57 3.05 -33.47 5.08
N HIS A 58 1.78 -33.34 4.73
CA HIS A 58 1.25 -32.24 3.92
C HIS A 58 0.79 -31.03 4.78
N ASN A 59 1.49 -30.74 5.88
CA ASN A 59 1.16 -29.62 6.76
C ASN A 59 2.10 -28.43 6.51
N GLY A 60 1.78 -27.62 5.50
CA GLY A 60 2.61 -26.48 5.11
C GLY A 60 2.84 -25.47 6.23
N LEU A 61 1.84 -25.26 7.10
CA LEU A 61 1.95 -24.32 8.22
C LEU A 61 2.96 -24.79 9.26
N ALA A 62 2.91 -26.07 9.64
CA ALA A 62 3.84 -26.66 10.59
C ALA A 62 5.26 -26.69 10.05
N TRP A 63 5.45 -27.02 8.77
CA TRP A 63 6.76 -26.94 8.11
C TRP A 63 7.31 -25.51 8.07
N ASN A 64 6.47 -24.51 7.80
CA ASN A 64 6.85 -23.10 7.86
C ASN A 64 7.28 -22.67 9.28
N ARG A 65 6.55 -23.12 10.31
CA ARG A 65 6.89 -22.84 11.71
C ARG A 65 8.19 -23.52 12.14
N LEU A 66 8.39 -24.78 11.77
CA LEU A 66 9.67 -25.47 11.97
C LEU A 66 10.81 -24.71 11.29
N GLY A 67 10.66 -24.30 10.02
CA GLY A 67 11.68 -23.53 9.33
C GLY A 67 12.01 -22.21 10.02
N PHE A 68 11.02 -21.55 10.62
CA PHE A 68 11.24 -20.36 11.44
C PHE A 68 11.97 -20.65 12.75
N CYS A 69 11.69 -21.78 13.42
CA CYS A 69 12.49 -22.21 14.58
C CYS A 69 13.95 -22.46 14.17
N GLU A 70 14.18 -23.20 13.08
CA GLU A 70 15.54 -23.46 12.56
C GLU A 70 16.28 -22.17 12.25
N TYR A 71 15.60 -21.20 11.64
CA TYR A 71 16.15 -19.87 11.36
C TYR A 71 16.61 -19.15 12.63
N ASN A 72 15.75 -19.07 13.65
CA ASN A 72 16.09 -18.39 14.92
C ASN A 72 17.18 -19.12 15.72
N LEU A 73 17.39 -20.40 15.46
CA LEU A 73 18.46 -21.21 16.04
C LEU A 73 19.76 -21.19 15.21
N GLY A 74 19.82 -20.44 14.10
CA GLY A 74 20.98 -20.35 13.22
C GLY A 74 21.17 -21.54 12.27
N ASN A 75 20.24 -22.48 12.23
CA ASN A 75 20.30 -23.69 11.40
C ASN A 75 19.78 -23.41 9.98
N TYR A 76 20.46 -22.55 9.23
CA TYR A 76 19.96 -22.02 7.95
C TYR A 76 19.65 -23.09 6.88
N GLN A 77 20.45 -24.14 6.77
CA GLN A 77 20.15 -25.23 5.81
C GLN A 77 18.88 -26.00 6.19
N ALA A 78 18.69 -26.28 7.48
CA ALA A 78 17.48 -26.94 7.97
C ALA A 78 16.24 -26.04 7.77
N ALA A 79 16.39 -24.73 7.97
CA ALA A 79 15.33 -23.75 7.70
C ALA A 79 14.88 -23.78 6.23
N ILE A 80 15.82 -23.74 5.29
CA ILE A 80 15.54 -23.83 3.85
C ILE A 80 14.80 -25.12 3.51
N GLY A 81 15.27 -26.27 4.02
CA GLY A 81 14.63 -27.57 3.78
C GLY A 81 13.19 -27.61 4.30
N ALA A 82 12.94 -27.07 5.49
CA ALA A 82 11.59 -26.97 6.05
C ALA A 82 10.67 -26.05 5.22
N TYR A 83 11.18 -24.91 4.73
CA TYR A 83 10.42 -24.03 3.84
C TYR A 83 10.12 -24.67 2.47
N GLN A 84 11.04 -25.47 1.92
CA GLN A 84 10.78 -26.24 0.70
C GLN A 84 9.65 -27.25 0.90
N LYS A 85 9.68 -28.01 2.01
CA LYS A 85 8.60 -28.95 2.37
C LYS A 85 7.27 -28.22 2.59
N ALA A 86 7.29 -27.04 3.18
CA ALA A 86 6.09 -26.21 3.34
C ALA A 86 5.44 -25.87 1.99
N LEU A 87 6.24 -25.56 0.96
CA LEU A 87 5.76 -25.24 -0.39
C LEU A 87 5.30 -26.48 -1.18
N MET A 88 5.93 -27.64 -0.97
CA MET A 88 5.54 -28.91 -1.61
C MET A 88 4.10 -29.31 -1.28
N GLY A 89 3.62 -28.96 -0.07
CA GLY A 89 2.24 -29.17 0.35
C GLY A 89 1.20 -28.28 -0.37
N LYS A 90 1.61 -27.50 -1.39
CA LYS A 90 0.75 -26.56 -2.15
C LYS A 90 -0.14 -25.69 -1.25
N PRO A 91 0.46 -24.95 -0.28
CA PRO A 91 -0.31 -24.16 0.67
C PRO A 91 -1.10 -23.05 -0.03
N ALA A 92 -2.12 -22.52 0.66
CA ALA A 92 -2.86 -21.35 0.18
C ALA A 92 -1.94 -20.14 -0.05
N ALA A 93 -2.34 -19.23 -0.94
CA ALA A 93 -1.53 -18.08 -1.36
C ALA A 93 -0.94 -17.26 -0.19
N PRO A 94 -1.70 -16.91 0.88
CA PRO A 94 -1.13 -16.14 2.00
C PRO A 94 0.07 -16.84 2.67
N LEU A 95 0.01 -18.17 2.81
CA LEU A 95 1.11 -18.93 3.39
C LEU A 95 2.29 -19.05 2.41
N LYS A 96 2.06 -19.10 1.09
CA LYS A 96 3.15 -19.04 0.10
C LYS A 96 3.95 -17.75 0.25
N ALA A 97 3.29 -16.60 0.34
CA ALA A 97 3.95 -15.31 0.53
C ALA A 97 4.87 -15.31 1.76
N ILE A 98 4.37 -15.81 2.89
CA ILE A 98 5.13 -15.90 4.15
C ILE A 98 6.33 -16.85 4.00
N VAL A 99 6.14 -18.01 3.39
CA VAL A 99 7.21 -19.01 3.26
C VAL A 99 8.31 -18.51 2.33
N TYR A 100 7.95 -17.94 1.18
CA TYR A 100 8.92 -17.36 0.25
C TYR A 100 9.69 -16.19 0.88
N SER A 101 9.02 -15.25 1.56
CA SER A 101 9.70 -14.11 2.18
C SER A 101 10.67 -14.56 3.29
N ARG A 102 10.30 -15.55 4.09
CA ARG A 102 11.18 -16.13 5.11
C ARG A 102 12.38 -16.85 4.50
N ARG A 103 12.15 -17.67 3.47
CA ARG A 103 13.25 -18.37 2.78
C ARG A 103 14.20 -17.39 2.09
N ALA A 104 13.69 -16.29 1.54
CA ALA A 104 14.50 -15.22 1.00
C ALA A 104 15.45 -14.61 2.03
N LYS A 105 15.00 -14.35 3.27
CA LYS A 105 15.85 -13.86 4.36
C LYS A 105 17.03 -14.80 4.61
N VAL A 106 16.76 -16.10 4.69
CA VAL A 106 17.80 -17.12 4.88
C VAL A 106 18.79 -17.14 3.72
N TYR A 107 18.31 -17.07 2.48
CA TYR A 107 19.20 -17.01 1.31
C TYR A 107 20.04 -15.73 1.26
N ALA A 108 19.48 -14.59 1.68
CA ALA A 108 20.20 -13.32 1.74
C ALA A 108 21.36 -13.38 2.75
N LEU A 109 21.12 -13.95 3.93
CA LEU A 109 22.14 -14.19 4.97
C LEU A 109 23.25 -15.15 4.51
N GLN A 110 22.92 -16.07 3.60
CA GLN A 110 23.90 -16.98 2.98
C GLN A 110 24.62 -16.39 1.75
N GLY A 111 24.38 -15.12 1.41
CA GLY A 111 24.96 -14.49 0.22
C GLY A 111 24.41 -15.02 -1.11
N LYS A 112 23.31 -15.79 -1.10
CA LYS A 112 22.66 -16.35 -2.29
C LYS A 112 21.69 -15.34 -2.90
N ILE A 113 22.23 -14.20 -3.34
CA ILE A 113 21.50 -13.00 -3.76
C ILE A 113 20.44 -13.30 -4.84
N ALA A 114 20.81 -13.98 -5.92
CA ALA A 114 19.89 -14.25 -7.04
C ALA A 114 18.66 -15.08 -6.60
N ILE A 115 18.88 -16.11 -5.77
CA ILE A 115 17.81 -16.98 -5.26
C ILE A 115 16.93 -16.20 -4.28
N SER A 116 17.54 -15.39 -3.41
CA SER A 116 16.80 -14.56 -2.46
C SER A 116 15.89 -13.54 -3.17
N VAL A 117 16.38 -12.86 -4.20
CA VAL A 117 15.59 -11.93 -5.03
C VAL A 117 14.43 -12.65 -5.72
N ASN A 118 14.67 -13.84 -6.28
CA ASN A 118 13.60 -14.64 -6.91
C ASN A 118 12.52 -15.09 -5.90
N ASP A 119 12.94 -15.47 -4.68
CA ASP A 119 12.01 -15.79 -3.60
C ASP A 119 11.21 -14.56 -3.16
N LEU A 120 11.84 -13.38 -3.08
CA LEU A 120 11.11 -12.14 -2.78
C LEU A 120 10.09 -11.80 -3.87
N ASP A 121 10.44 -11.91 -5.14
CA ASP A 121 9.48 -11.66 -6.22
C ASP A 121 8.30 -12.65 -6.14
N SER A 122 8.59 -13.93 -5.92
CA SER A 122 7.57 -14.96 -5.66
C SER A 122 6.70 -14.61 -4.46
N ALA A 123 7.29 -14.11 -3.36
CA ALA A 123 6.55 -13.68 -2.19
C ALA A 123 5.58 -12.54 -2.53
N THR A 124 6.04 -11.53 -3.29
CA THR A 124 5.19 -10.41 -3.70
C THR A 124 4.06 -10.85 -4.62
N ALA A 125 4.31 -11.80 -5.52
CA ALA A 125 3.28 -12.37 -6.39
C ALA A 125 2.16 -13.08 -5.59
N TYR A 126 2.44 -13.50 -4.35
CA TYR A 126 1.46 -14.10 -3.44
C TYR A 126 0.96 -13.15 -2.35
N GLY A 127 1.29 -11.85 -2.41
CA GLY A 127 0.75 -10.82 -1.51
C GLY A 127 1.70 -10.36 -0.39
N TYR A 128 2.99 -10.68 -0.44
CA TYR A 128 3.96 -10.05 0.46
C TYR A 128 4.12 -8.56 0.13
N SER A 129 3.85 -7.69 1.10
CA SER A 129 3.87 -6.24 0.93
C SER A 129 4.56 -5.46 2.05
N ASN A 130 5.41 -6.11 2.87
CA ASN A 130 6.04 -5.45 4.01
C ASN A 130 7.29 -4.63 3.60
N LEU A 131 7.08 -3.35 3.23
CA LEU A 131 8.18 -2.42 2.90
C LEU A 131 9.13 -2.18 4.07
N ALA A 132 8.62 -2.05 5.29
CA ALA A 132 9.45 -1.79 6.46
C ALA A 132 10.45 -2.93 6.67
N GLU A 133 10.02 -4.18 6.49
CA GLU A 133 10.94 -5.32 6.54
C GLU A 133 12.00 -5.26 5.45
N MET A 134 11.62 -4.93 4.21
CA MET A 134 12.58 -4.78 3.10
C MET A 134 13.63 -3.71 3.40
N ASP A 135 13.22 -2.61 4.03
CA ASP A 135 14.07 -1.45 4.27
C ASP A 135 14.94 -1.60 5.52
N THR A 136 14.46 -2.30 6.55
CA THR A 136 15.09 -2.27 7.89
C THR A 136 15.68 -3.59 8.34
N LEU A 137 15.21 -4.74 7.86
CA LEU A 137 15.76 -6.03 8.31
C LEU A 137 17.22 -6.19 7.88
N ASN A 138 18.10 -6.44 8.84
CA ASN A 138 19.51 -6.70 8.59
C ASN A 138 19.72 -7.88 7.63
N ASP A 139 18.82 -8.86 7.63
CA ASP A 139 18.81 -10.01 6.71
C ASP A 139 18.89 -9.59 5.24
N PHE A 140 18.26 -8.46 4.89
CA PHE A 140 18.23 -7.93 3.53
C PHE A 140 19.32 -6.89 3.27
N GLY A 141 20.25 -6.65 4.20
CA GLY A 141 21.29 -5.63 4.07
C GLY A 141 22.12 -5.77 2.79
N SER A 142 22.48 -7.01 2.42
CA SER A 142 23.22 -7.31 1.18
C SER A 142 22.38 -7.14 -0.09
N LEU A 143 21.05 -7.15 0.01
CA LEU A 143 20.15 -7.02 -1.14
C LEU A 143 19.81 -5.58 -1.50
N ARG A 144 19.85 -4.62 -0.57
CA ARG A 144 19.28 -3.27 -0.78
C ARG A 144 19.84 -2.53 -2.00
N ASN A 145 21.11 -2.79 -2.35
CA ASN A 145 21.75 -2.20 -3.53
C ASN A 145 21.56 -3.02 -4.81
N ASN A 146 21.05 -4.25 -4.72
CA ASN A 146 20.78 -5.11 -5.86
C ASN A 146 19.64 -4.52 -6.74
N PRO A 147 19.83 -4.44 -8.07
CA PRO A 147 18.80 -3.91 -8.97
C PRO A 147 17.46 -4.65 -8.90
N GLY A 148 17.47 -5.99 -8.84
CA GLY A 148 16.26 -6.80 -8.74
C GLY A 148 15.51 -6.56 -7.43
N PHE A 149 16.23 -6.42 -6.31
CA PHE A 149 15.61 -6.05 -5.03
C PHE A 149 14.96 -4.66 -5.10
N LYS A 150 15.63 -3.66 -5.70
CA LYS A 150 15.06 -2.31 -5.89
C LYS A 150 13.78 -2.33 -6.72
N GLN A 151 13.74 -3.13 -7.79
CA GLN A 151 12.55 -3.31 -8.62
C GLN A 151 11.40 -3.94 -7.83
N ILE A 152 11.66 -5.01 -7.08
CA ILE A 152 10.66 -5.67 -6.24
C ILE A 152 10.13 -4.71 -5.17
N ARG A 153 11.02 -3.98 -4.49
CA ARG A 153 10.63 -2.97 -3.50
C ARG A 153 9.75 -1.89 -4.12
N GLN A 154 10.08 -1.41 -5.31
CA GLN A 154 9.27 -0.42 -6.04
C GLN A 154 7.89 -0.98 -6.40
N LYS A 155 7.81 -2.23 -6.87
CA LYS A 155 6.55 -2.93 -7.13
C LYS A 155 5.69 -3.00 -5.87
N VAL A 156 6.26 -3.40 -4.72
CA VAL A 156 5.55 -3.41 -3.44
C VAL A 156 5.07 -2.01 -3.05
N TYR A 157 5.91 -0.99 -3.24
CA TYR A 157 5.54 0.40 -2.97
C TYR A 157 4.32 0.83 -3.78
N PHE A 158 4.26 0.50 -5.08
CA PHE A 158 3.09 0.80 -5.91
C PHE A 158 1.88 -0.06 -5.58
N THR A 159 2.05 -1.29 -5.10
CA THR A 159 0.93 -2.09 -4.58
C THR A 159 0.28 -1.43 -3.36
N LEU A 160 1.08 -0.85 -2.46
CA LEU A 160 0.57 -0.15 -1.28
C LEU A 160 0.07 1.26 -1.59
N ASN A 161 0.58 1.88 -2.65
CA ASN A 161 0.32 3.27 -3.03
C ASN A 161 -0.10 3.32 -4.52
N PRO A 162 -1.27 2.79 -4.89
CA PRO A 162 -1.66 2.60 -6.28
C PRO A 162 -1.72 3.92 -7.07
N CYS A 163 -2.09 5.02 -6.41
CA CYS A 163 -2.14 6.35 -7.04
C CYS A 163 -0.76 6.88 -7.44
N MET A 164 0.33 6.39 -6.85
CA MET A 164 1.69 6.71 -7.29
C MET A 164 2.02 6.12 -8.67
N ALA A 165 1.36 5.02 -9.07
CA ALA A 165 1.53 4.39 -10.37
C ALA A 165 0.43 4.79 -11.38
N ASN A 166 -0.62 5.49 -10.92
CA ASN A 166 -1.73 5.91 -11.77
C ASN A 166 -1.43 7.27 -12.39
N ALA A 167 -1.19 7.32 -13.71
CA ALA A 167 -0.87 8.56 -14.43
C ALA A 167 -1.92 9.67 -14.26
N GLN A 168 -3.20 9.32 -14.14
CA GLN A 168 -4.28 10.30 -13.93
C GLN A 168 -4.17 10.95 -12.54
N ALA A 169 -3.90 10.15 -11.50
CA ALA A 169 -3.71 10.66 -10.13
C ALA A 169 -2.47 11.55 -9.99
N ARG A 170 -1.54 11.49 -10.96
CA ARG A 170 -0.33 12.34 -11.02
C ARG A 170 -0.51 13.63 -11.82
N GLN A 171 -1.65 13.83 -12.48
CA GLN A 171 -1.86 14.97 -13.38
C GLN A 171 -1.75 16.33 -12.68
N PHE A 172 -2.03 16.39 -11.38
CA PHE A 172 -2.01 17.64 -10.61
C PHE A 172 -0.71 17.86 -9.80
N ASP A 173 0.29 17.00 -9.98
CA ASP A 173 1.56 17.07 -9.25
C ASP A 173 2.35 18.37 -9.46
N PHE A 174 2.14 19.06 -10.58
CA PHE A 174 2.83 20.30 -10.89
C PHE A 174 2.58 21.40 -9.84
N TRP A 175 1.50 21.27 -9.06
CA TRP A 175 1.14 22.18 -7.99
C TRP A 175 1.73 21.78 -6.61
N VAL A 176 2.28 20.59 -6.46
CA VAL A 176 2.93 20.14 -5.22
C VAL A 176 4.17 21.00 -4.93
N GLY A 177 4.23 21.58 -3.73
CA GLY A 177 5.30 22.51 -3.37
C GLY A 177 4.96 23.48 -2.23
N GLU A 178 5.96 24.29 -1.90
CA GLU A 178 5.84 25.46 -1.05
C GLU A 178 5.84 26.72 -1.95
N TRP A 179 4.87 27.60 -1.75
CA TRP A 179 4.57 28.70 -2.67
C TRP A 179 4.37 30.03 -1.95
N ASN A 180 4.90 31.09 -2.55
CA ASN A 180 4.44 32.46 -2.32
C ASN A 180 3.36 32.80 -3.35
N VAL A 181 2.24 33.35 -2.90
CA VAL A 181 1.08 33.61 -3.75
C VAL A 181 0.87 35.11 -3.90
N TYR A 182 0.72 35.56 -5.15
CA TYR A 182 0.55 36.97 -5.51
C TYR A 182 -0.69 37.12 -6.39
N PRO A 183 -1.48 38.20 -6.26
CA PRO A 183 -2.41 38.59 -7.32
C PRO A 183 -1.63 38.70 -8.64
N THR A 184 -2.12 38.04 -9.69
CA THR A 184 -1.42 37.95 -10.97
C THR A 184 -1.12 39.35 -11.53
N GLY A 185 0.12 39.57 -11.95
CA GLY A 185 0.58 40.88 -12.46
C GLY A 185 0.99 41.88 -11.38
N THR A 186 1.01 41.49 -10.11
CA THR A 186 1.43 42.34 -8.99
C THR A 186 2.62 41.75 -8.23
N ASN A 187 3.24 42.57 -7.38
CA ASN A 187 4.31 42.14 -6.45
C ASN A 187 3.82 42.08 -4.99
N THR A 188 2.51 42.21 -4.75
CA THR A 188 1.94 42.21 -3.41
C THR A 188 1.72 40.78 -2.95
N LEU A 189 2.40 40.36 -1.89
CA LEU A 189 2.27 39.01 -1.36
C LEU A 189 0.90 38.83 -0.69
N ALA A 190 0.04 38.01 -1.29
CA ALA A 190 -1.29 37.69 -0.75
C ALA A 190 -1.23 36.63 0.35
N GLY A 191 -0.32 35.66 0.24
CA GLY A 191 -0.24 34.57 1.19
C GLY A 191 0.80 33.52 0.85
N HIS A 192 0.81 32.47 1.65
CA HIS A 192 1.64 31.29 1.50
C HIS A 192 0.76 30.06 1.29
N SER A 193 1.24 29.11 0.48
CA SER A 193 0.56 27.84 0.25
C SER A 193 1.56 26.68 0.32
N LEU A 194 1.25 25.67 1.14
CA LEU A 194 1.94 24.40 1.21
C LEU A 194 1.04 23.31 0.66
N VAL A 195 1.39 22.79 -0.51
CA VAL A 195 0.66 21.72 -1.20
C VAL A 195 1.47 20.44 -1.08
N GLN A 196 0.89 19.45 -0.40
CA GLN A 196 1.53 18.18 -0.09
C GLN A 196 0.78 17.03 -0.71
N MET A 197 1.53 16.04 -1.15
CA MET A 197 0.99 14.73 -1.46
C MET A 197 0.68 13.97 -0.18
N VAL A 198 -0.54 13.47 -0.06
CA VAL A 198 -1.02 12.72 1.11
C VAL A 198 -1.69 11.41 0.70
N SER A 199 -2.04 10.57 1.68
CA SER A 199 -2.80 9.33 1.46
C SER A 199 -2.21 8.42 0.37
N GLY A 200 -0.88 8.20 0.41
CA GLY A 200 -0.19 7.35 -0.55
C GLY A 200 -0.25 7.86 -2.00
N GLY A 201 -0.37 9.17 -2.20
CA GLY A 201 -0.45 9.79 -3.52
C GLY A 201 -1.86 9.88 -4.09
N CYS A 202 -2.89 9.47 -3.35
CA CYS A 202 -4.27 9.54 -3.81
C CYS A 202 -4.93 10.91 -3.61
N ALA A 203 -4.31 11.80 -2.84
CA ALA A 203 -4.80 13.16 -2.67
C ALA A 203 -3.66 14.18 -2.53
N LEU A 204 -3.97 15.43 -2.85
CA LEU A 204 -3.15 16.60 -2.52
C LEU A 204 -3.86 17.42 -1.45
N LEU A 205 -3.13 17.76 -0.39
CA LEU A 205 -3.57 18.66 0.68
C LEU A 205 -2.87 20.00 0.53
N GLU A 206 -3.64 21.05 0.31
CA GLU A 206 -3.17 22.43 0.44
C GLU A 206 -3.39 22.93 1.87
N ASN A 207 -2.42 23.67 2.39
CA ASN A 207 -2.54 24.53 3.54
C ASN A 207 -2.26 25.95 3.09
N TRP A 208 -3.27 26.82 3.14
CA TRP A 208 -3.17 28.20 2.69
C TRP A 208 -3.34 29.17 3.86
N GLU A 209 -2.55 30.24 3.84
CA GLU A 209 -2.56 31.28 4.86
C GLU A 209 -2.30 32.66 4.23
N ALA A 210 -3.16 33.63 4.55
CA ALA A 210 -2.96 35.02 4.15
C ALA A 210 -1.79 35.66 4.91
N THR A 211 -1.04 36.56 4.27
CA THR A 211 0.09 37.26 4.89
C THR A 211 -0.26 38.08 6.13
N ASN A 212 -1.48 38.61 6.18
CA ASN A 212 -1.99 39.41 7.30
C ASN A 212 -2.71 38.57 8.37
N GLY A 213 -2.77 37.24 8.22
CA GLY A 213 -3.49 36.33 9.11
C GLY A 213 -5.02 36.48 9.07
N SER A 214 -5.59 37.27 8.15
CA SER A 214 -7.05 37.52 8.13
C SER A 214 -7.85 36.31 7.69
N SER A 215 -7.23 35.41 6.92
CA SER A 215 -7.88 34.21 6.43
C SER A 215 -6.88 33.06 6.31
N SER A 216 -7.39 31.85 6.51
CA SER A 216 -6.68 30.60 6.33
C SER A 216 -7.63 29.53 5.82
N GLY A 217 -7.09 28.48 5.23
CA GLY A 217 -7.90 27.38 4.74
C GLY A 217 -7.09 26.18 4.30
N LYS A 218 -7.80 25.10 4.00
CA LYS A 218 -7.22 23.87 3.47
C LYS A 218 -8.03 23.38 2.29
N SER A 219 -7.35 22.81 1.30
CA SER A 219 -8.01 22.15 0.18
C SER A 219 -7.56 20.70 0.08
N LEU A 220 -8.50 19.78 -0.08
CA LEU A 220 -8.22 18.38 -0.38
C LEU A 220 -8.62 18.08 -1.81
N ASN A 221 -7.67 17.62 -2.61
CA ASN A 221 -7.79 17.39 -4.04
C ASN A 221 -7.58 15.91 -4.34
N PHE A 222 -8.53 15.24 -4.99
CA PHE A 222 -8.48 13.80 -5.22
C PHE A 222 -9.31 13.43 -6.46
N ILE A 223 -9.17 12.21 -6.95
CA ILE A 223 -10.05 11.68 -8.00
C ILE A 223 -11.30 11.09 -7.33
N ASP A 224 -12.47 11.56 -7.74
CA ASP A 224 -13.76 10.98 -7.38
C ASP A 224 -13.96 9.67 -8.17
N GLU A 225 -13.96 8.53 -7.48
CA GLU A 225 -14.10 7.21 -8.10
C GLU A 225 -15.44 7.04 -8.83
N ALA A 226 -16.48 7.79 -8.46
CA ALA A 226 -17.80 7.64 -9.07
C ALA A 226 -17.84 8.09 -10.54
N ASN A 227 -17.00 9.05 -10.93
CA ASN A 227 -16.97 9.62 -12.28
C ASN A 227 -15.56 9.70 -12.88
N GLY A 228 -14.53 9.31 -12.13
CA GLY A 228 -13.14 9.35 -12.54
C GLY A 228 -12.65 10.77 -12.84
N LYS A 229 -13.18 11.80 -12.19
CA LYS A 229 -12.77 13.20 -12.35
C LYS A 229 -12.08 13.72 -11.10
N TRP A 230 -11.22 14.71 -11.27
CA TRP A 230 -10.67 15.42 -10.12
C TRP A 230 -11.77 16.19 -9.40
N LYS A 231 -11.65 16.23 -8.08
CA LYS A 231 -12.51 16.96 -7.16
C LYS A 231 -11.64 17.68 -6.14
N GLN A 232 -12.03 18.89 -5.76
CA GLN A 232 -11.45 19.63 -4.66
C GLN A 232 -12.53 20.04 -3.66
N THR A 233 -12.27 19.81 -2.37
CA THR A 233 -13.04 20.40 -1.27
C THR A 233 -12.19 21.44 -0.58
N TRP A 234 -12.63 22.70 -0.58
CA TRP A 234 -12.03 23.80 0.18
C TRP A 234 -12.77 24.02 1.50
N VAL A 235 -12.02 24.25 2.57
CA VAL A 235 -12.55 24.66 3.88
C VAL A 235 -11.72 25.83 4.41
N GLY A 236 -12.33 27.03 4.43
CA GLY A 236 -11.78 28.24 5.00
C GLY A 236 -12.27 28.52 6.43
N ASN A 237 -11.60 29.43 7.12
CA ASN A 237 -11.89 29.82 8.51
C ASN A 237 -13.01 30.88 8.67
N TYR A 238 -13.90 31.03 7.69
CA TYR A 238 -14.92 32.07 7.63
C TYR A 238 -16.31 31.50 7.34
N ALA A 239 -17.36 32.28 7.61
CA ALA A 239 -18.74 31.88 7.35
C ALA A 239 -18.95 31.57 5.86
N ASN A 240 -19.69 30.49 5.56
CA ASN A 240 -19.85 29.97 4.20
C ASN A 240 -18.51 29.66 3.49
N GLY A 241 -17.46 29.35 4.26
CA GLY A 241 -16.12 29.09 3.74
C GLY A 241 -15.88 27.69 3.16
N ILE A 242 -16.93 26.92 2.89
CA ILE A 242 -16.82 25.61 2.25
C ILE A 242 -17.18 25.73 0.77
N GLN A 243 -16.32 25.24 -0.11
CA GLN A 243 -16.59 25.21 -1.55
C GLN A 243 -16.13 23.87 -2.15
N GLU A 244 -17.02 23.28 -2.94
CA GLU A 244 -16.75 22.08 -3.73
C GLU A 244 -16.44 22.46 -5.17
N PHE A 245 -15.37 21.91 -5.73
CA PHE A 245 -15.01 22.01 -7.13
C PHE A 245 -14.98 20.61 -7.73
N VAL A 246 -15.73 20.40 -8.80
CA VAL A 246 -16.00 19.07 -9.38
C VAL A 246 -15.69 19.04 -10.87
N ASN A 247 -15.83 17.86 -11.48
CA ASN A 247 -15.58 17.63 -12.91
C ASN A 247 -14.16 18.01 -13.37
N GLY A 248 -13.19 17.94 -12.46
CA GLY A 248 -11.81 18.31 -12.69
C GLY A 248 -11.16 17.48 -13.79
N GLN A 249 -10.55 18.15 -14.76
CA GLN A 249 -9.83 17.53 -15.88
C GLN A 249 -8.54 18.26 -16.21
N TYR A 250 -7.49 17.49 -16.45
CA TYR A 250 -6.23 18.02 -16.94
C TYR A 250 -6.15 17.89 -18.47
N ALA A 251 -6.06 19.03 -19.14
CA ALA A 251 -5.89 19.12 -20.59
C ALA A 251 -5.13 20.42 -20.92
N ASP A 252 -4.42 20.47 -22.05
CA ASP A 252 -3.81 21.70 -22.57
C ASP A 252 -3.00 22.49 -21.51
N GLY A 253 -2.22 21.78 -20.69
CA GLY A 253 -1.38 22.38 -19.65
C GLY A 253 -2.14 23.00 -18.46
N ALA A 254 -3.41 22.66 -18.23
CA ALA A 254 -4.15 23.16 -17.07
C ALA A 254 -5.15 22.16 -16.49
N MET A 255 -5.27 22.18 -15.16
CA MET A 255 -6.32 21.48 -14.42
C MET A 255 -7.55 22.38 -14.33
N ARG A 256 -8.71 21.92 -14.78
CA ARG A 256 -9.95 22.72 -14.85
C ARG A 256 -11.09 22.04 -14.12
N PHE A 257 -11.66 22.74 -13.15
CA PHE A 257 -12.85 22.34 -12.41
C PHE A 257 -14.02 23.26 -12.75
N THR A 258 -15.22 22.75 -12.50
CA THR A 258 -16.47 23.52 -12.45
C THR A 258 -17.00 23.54 -11.04
N PHE A 259 -17.74 24.58 -10.67
CA PHE A 259 -18.44 24.63 -9.39
C PHE A 259 -19.73 25.43 -9.50
N THR A 260 -20.56 25.34 -8.49
CA THR A 260 -21.70 26.25 -8.29
C THR A 260 -21.55 26.93 -6.94
N THR A 261 -22.02 28.17 -6.86
CA THR A 261 -22.06 28.97 -5.62
C THR A 261 -23.26 29.90 -5.69
N THR A 262 -23.40 30.82 -4.75
CA THR A 262 -24.45 31.85 -4.78
C THR A 262 -23.87 33.25 -4.62
N ASP A 263 -24.54 34.24 -5.20
CA ASP A 263 -24.24 35.65 -4.93
C ASP A 263 -24.69 36.08 -3.51
N ALA A 264 -24.50 37.36 -3.18
CA ALA A 264 -24.88 37.91 -1.87
C ALA A 264 -26.41 37.92 -1.63
N GLN A 265 -27.21 37.81 -2.68
CA GLN A 265 -28.67 37.76 -2.65
C GLN A 265 -29.20 36.30 -2.67
N GLY A 266 -28.31 35.31 -2.79
CA GLY A 266 -28.66 33.89 -2.83
C GLY A 266 -28.97 33.36 -4.23
N HIS A 267 -28.77 34.14 -5.30
CA HIS A 267 -28.95 33.63 -6.66
C HIS A 267 -27.81 32.71 -7.06
N PRO A 268 -28.09 31.60 -7.78
CA PRO A 268 -27.07 30.65 -8.18
C PRO A 268 -26.10 31.23 -9.21
N LEU A 269 -24.82 30.94 -9.02
CA LEU A 269 -23.72 31.23 -9.94
C LEU A 269 -23.06 29.93 -10.35
N THR A 270 -22.64 29.84 -11.61
CA THR A 270 -21.74 28.78 -12.09
C THR A 270 -20.33 29.31 -12.18
N GLY A 271 -19.34 28.51 -11.81
CA GLY A 271 -17.95 28.92 -11.76
C GLY A 271 -17.00 27.97 -12.48
N ARG A 272 -15.87 28.53 -12.92
CA ARG A 272 -14.71 27.80 -13.43
C ARG A 272 -13.52 28.07 -12.55
N PHE A 273 -12.77 27.02 -12.26
CA PHE A 273 -11.59 27.09 -11.42
C PHE A 273 -10.43 26.35 -12.07
N ILE A 274 -9.38 27.08 -12.40
CA ILE A 274 -8.35 26.64 -13.33
C ILE A 274 -6.97 26.82 -12.71
N PHE A 275 -6.14 25.78 -12.78
CA PHE A 275 -4.72 25.84 -12.46
C PHE A 275 -3.91 25.61 -13.72
N TYR A 276 -3.27 26.67 -14.22
CA TYR A 276 -2.34 26.60 -15.34
C TYR A 276 -0.97 26.15 -14.85
N ASN A 277 -0.46 25.08 -15.47
CA ASN A 277 0.90 24.61 -15.30
C ASN A 277 1.84 25.50 -16.13
N LEU A 278 2.50 26.46 -15.46
CA LEU A 278 3.41 27.41 -16.11
C LEU A 278 4.89 26.98 -15.97
N GLY A 279 5.14 25.71 -15.62
CA GLY A 279 6.46 25.14 -15.41
C GLY A 279 6.72 24.76 -13.95
N ALA A 280 7.94 24.26 -13.70
CA ALA A 280 8.29 23.67 -12.40
C ALA A 280 8.14 24.63 -11.21
N ASP A 281 8.39 25.93 -11.41
CA ASP A 281 8.44 26.92 -10.33
C ASP A 281 7.27 27.92 -10.35
N LYS A 282 6.25 27.69 -11.20
CA LYS A 282 5.15 28.65 -11.39
C LYS A 282 3.83 27.98 -11.73
N VAL A 283 2.78 28.36 -10.99
CA VAL A 283 1.38 27.97 -11.26
C VAL A 283 0.52 29.21 -11.26
N ARG A 284 -0.47 29.31 -12.16
CA ARG A 284 -1.50 30.35 -12.09
C ARG A 284 -2.83 29.71 -11.73
N GLN A 285 -3.45 30.16 -10.65
CA GLN A 285 -4.78 29.79 -10.22
C GLN A 285 -5.75 30.90 -10.63
N PHE A 286 -6.78 30.56 -11.39
CA PHE A 286 -7.74 31.51 -11.92
C PHE A 286 -9.16 31.04 -11.64
N ASN A 287 -9.99 31.95 -11.14
CA ASN A 287 -11.38 31.70 -10.82
C ASN A 287 -12.28 32.76 -11.45
N GLU A 288 -13.33 32.29 -12.11
CA GLU A 288 -14.36 33.13 -12.71
C GLU A 288 -15.75 32.55 -12.44
N THR A 289 -16.73 33.44 -12.34
CA THR A 289 -18.15 33.09 -12.13
C THR A 289 -19.02 33.71 -13.20
N SER A 290 -20.17 33.09 -13.45
CA SER A 290 -21.17 33.52 -14.41
C SER A 290 -22.56 33.46 -13.78
N ALA A 291 -23.33 34.53 -13.96
CA ALA A 291 -24.72 34.64 -13.55
C ALA A 291 -25.73 34.32 -14.67
N ASP A 292 -25.26 34.17 -15.92
CA ASP A 292 -26.10 34.03 -17.12
C ASP A 292 -25.94 32.69 -17.84
N GLY A 293 -25.49 31.66 -17.10
CA GLY A 293 -25.30 30.31 -17.62
C GLY A 293 -24.05 30.15 -18.49
N GLY A 294 -23.04 30.99 -18.27
CA GLY A 294 -21.73 30.91 -18.92
C GLY A 294 -21.59 31.74 -20.20
N LYS A 295 -22.53 32.66 -20.47
CA LYS A 295 -22.44 33.58 -21.63
C LYS A 295 -21.45 34.70 -21.34
N THR A 296 -21.45 35.21 -20.12
CA THR A 296 -20.47 36.18 -19.62
C THR A 296 -19.81 35.67 -18.35
N TRP A 297 -18.56 36.07 -18.15
CA TRP A 297 -17.73 35.64 -17.03
C TRP A 297 -17.11 36.85 -16.34
N VAL A 298 -17.14 36.81 -15.01
CA VAL A 298 -16.52 37.81 -14.13
C VAL A 298 -15.43 37.11 -13.35
N THR A 299 -14.21 37.66 -13.38
CA THR A 299 -13.10 37.15 -12.56
C THR A 299 -13.41 37.36 -11.08
N ALA A 300 -13.40 36.27 -10.31
CA ALA A 300 -13.49 36.32 -8.86
C ALA A 300 -12.11 36.53 -8.23
N TYR A 301 -11.11 35.80 -8.70
CA TYR A 301 -9.70 36.02 -8.33
C TYR A 301 -8.73 35.40 -9.35
N ASP A 302 -7.51 35.94 -9.37
CA ASP A 302 -6.41 35.51 -10.23
C ASP A 302 -5.09 35.58 -9.47
N PHE A 303 -4.52 34.42 -9.16
CA PHE A 303 -3.31 34.30 -8.37
C PHE A 303 -2.20 33.60 -9.13
N THR A 304 -0.98 34.09 -8.96
CA THR A 304 0.25 33.46 -9.40
C THR A 304 1.01 32.93 -8.19
N TYR A 305 1.25 31.62 -8.19
CA TYR A 305 2.05 30.89 -7.22
C TYR A 305 3.49 30.85 -7.74
N ILE A 306 4.43 31.35 -6.94
CA ILE A 306 5.87 31.32 -7.20
C ILE A 306 6.52 30.40 -6.19
N ARG A 307 7.26 29.39 -6.67
CA ARG A 307 7.84 28.38 -5.80
C ARG A 307 8.87 29.00 -4.86
N ILE A 308 8.80 28.65 -3.58
CA ILE A 308 9.83 28.99 -2.60
C ILE A 308 11.04 28.10 -2.87
N LYS A 309 12.14 28.71 -3.32
CA LYS A 309 13.42 28.01 -3.45
C LYS A 309 14.05 27.93 -2.07
N LYS A 310 14.14 26.73 -1.50
CA LYS A 310 15.00 26.51 -0.32
C LYS A 310 16.43 26.79 -0.79
N GLY A 311 17.04 27.86 -0.28
CA GLY A 311 18.46 28.11 -0.48
C GLY A 311 19.23 26.87 -0.02
N LYS A 312 20.25 26.47 -0.78
CA LYS A 312 21.21 25.48 -0.28
C LYS A 312 21.79 26.06 1.02
N MET A 313 21.36 25.52 2.16
CA MET A 313 22.14 25.63 3.40
C MET A 313 23.38 24.75 3.26
#